data_AF-A0A2S7ZQ81-F1
#
_entry.id   AF-A0A2S7ZQ81-F1
#
_cell.length_a   1.000
_cell.length_b   1.000
_cell.length_c   1.000
_cell.angle_alpha   90.00
_cell.angle_beta   90.00
_cell.angle_gamma   90.00
#
_symmetry.space_group_name_H-M   'P 1'
#
loop_
_entity.id
_entity.type
_entity.pdbx_description
1 polymer ?
#
loop_
_entity_poly.entity_id
_entity_poly.type
_entity_poly.pdbx_seq_one_letter_code
_entity_poly.pdbx_strand_id
1 'polypeptide(L)'
;MTFDIVCSEAQSEKAIQHLGVLILLWRRHFQMTQQELARRTGLLQSYISGLEKGNVDPRMSTLCRVISGFENMTLDTFFAGPNVGFIDFHAIEHRHMEFH
;
A
#
# COMPACT_ATOMS: atom_id res chain seq x y z
N MET A 1 7.69 -17.29 -28.37
CA MET A 1 7.40 -17.97 -27.10
C MET A 1 6.87 -16.91 -26.16
N THR A 2 5.56 -16.82 -26.04
CA THR A 2 4.90 -15.93 -25.07
C THR A 2 5.05 -16.61 -23.73
N PHE A 3 5.85 -16.04 -22.82
CA PHE A 3 5.85 -16.48 -21.43
C PHE A 3 4.53 -15.99 -20.85
N ASP A 4 3.51 -16.85 -20.85
CA ASP A 4 2.34 -16.64 -20.03
C ASP A 4 2.81 -16.72 -18.58
N ILE A 5 3.00 -15.57 -17.96
CA ILE A 5 3.16 -15.47 -16.51
C ILE A 5 1.79 -15.80 -15.93
N VAL A 6 1.46 -17.09 -15.86
CA VAL A 6 0.25 -17.56 -15.20
C VAL A 6 0.48 -17.43 -13.70
N CYS A 7 0.09 -16.27 -13.17
CA CYS A 7 0.00 -16.03 -11.73
C CYS A 7 -1.25 -16.76 -11.22
N SER A 8 -1.14 -17.52 -10.13
CA SER A 8 -2.33 -18.13 -9.53
C SER A 8 -3.22 -17.06 -8.91
N GLU A 9 -4.52 -17.35 -8.76
CA GLU A 9 -5.49 -16.43 -8.15
C GLU A 9 -5.05 -16.04 -6.71
N ALA A 10 -4.62 -17.02 -5.91
CA ALA A 10 -4.11 -16.79 -4.56
C ALA A 10 -2.83 -15.94 -4.53
N GLN A 11 -1.93 -16.08 -5.52
CA GLN A 11 -0.73 -15.26 -5.62
C GLN A 11 -1.06 -13.81 -5.95
N SER A 12 -2.07 -13.59 -6.79
CA SER A 12 -2.55 -12.27 -7.17
C SER A 12 -3.22 -11.56 -5.99
N GLU A 13 -4.06 -12.25 -5.23
CA GLU A 13 -4.67 -11.72 -4.00
C GLU A 13 -3.61 -11.29 -2.97
N LYS A 14 -2.60 -12.15 -2.73
CA LYS A 14 -1.51 -11.82 -1.81
C LYS A 14 -0.71 -10.60 -2.28
N ALA A 15 -0.48 -10.46 -3.58
CA ALA A 15 0.20 -9.30 -4.15
C ALA A 15 -0.61 -8.00 -3.94
N ILE A 16 -1.93 -8.04 -4.12
CA ILE A 16 -2.82 -6.90 -3.88
C ILE A 16 -2.80 -6.49 -2.40
N GLN A 17 -2.83 -7.46 -1.49
CA GLN A 17 -2.73 -7.20 -0.05
C GLN A 17 -1.39 -6.55 0.33
N HIS A 18 -0.27 -7.09 -0.18
CA HIS A 18 1.05 -6.50 0.05
C HIS A 18 1.16 -5.07 -0.51
N LEU A 19 0.60 -4.83 -1.70
CA LEU A 19 0.55 -3.50 -2.30
C LEU A 19 -0.22 -2.51 -1.42
N GLY A 20 -1.37 -2.94 -0.87
CA GLY A 20 -2.14 -2.14 0.08
C GLY A 20 -1.33 -1.75 1.32
N VAL A 21 -0.61 -2.71 1.90
CA VAL A 21 0.27 -2.47 3.06
C VAL A 21 1.38 -1.48 2.71
N LEU A 22 2.00 -1.58 1.53
CA LEU A 22 3.03 -0.62 1.10
C LEU A 22 2.48 0.82 1.00
N ILE A 23 1.30 1.00 0.42
CA ILE A 23 0.63 2.32 0.35
C ILE A 23 0.41 2.87 1.77
N LEU A 24 -0.08 2.03 2.68
CA LEU A 24 -0.31 2.39 4.08
C LEU A 24 0.99 2.82 4.78
N LEU A 25 2.06 2.06 4.62
CA LEU A 25 3.36 2.32 5.26
C LEU A 25 3.96 3.63 4.76
N TRP A 26 3.98 3.86 3.44
CA TRP A 26 4.45 5.13 2.89
C TRP A 26 3.60 6.30 3.34
N ARG A 27 2.26 6.18 3.33
CA ARG A 27 1.39 7.24 3.83
C ARG A 27 1.68 7.62 5.28
N ARG A 28 1.91 6.63 6.15
CA ARG A 28 2.28 6.87 7.56
C ARG A 28 3.68 7.45 7.71
N HIS A 29 4.63 7.02 6.88
CA HIS A 29 5.98 7.58 6.85
C HIS A 29 5.96 9.09 6.56
N PHE A 30 5.12 9.52 5.61
CA PHE A 30 4.87 10.94 5.32
C PHE A 30 3.86 11.62 6.26
N GLN A 31 3.40 10.94 7.32
CA GLN A 31 2.45 11.45 8.31
C GLN A 31 1.14 11.98 7.70
N MET A 32 0.70 11.40 6.58
CA MET A 32 -0.50 11.80 5.87
C MET A 32 -1.74 11.07 6.37
N THR A 33 -2.91 11.72 6.32
CA THR A 33 -4.20 11.03 6.42
C THR A 33 -4.59 10.42 5.07
N GLN A 34 -5.53 9.47 5.05
CA GLN A 34 -6.06 8.93 3.78
C GLN A 34 -6.72 10.04 2.94
N GLN A 35 -7.37 11.01 3.59
CA GLN A 35 -8.00 12.16 2.94
C GLN A 35 -6.95 13.08 2.28
N GLU A 36 -5.79 13.28 2.92
CA GLU A 36 -4.72 14.09 2.35
C GLU A 36 -4.10 13.42 1.12
N LEU A 37 -3.86 12.11 1.17
CA LEU A 37 -3.40 11.36 0.00
C LEU A 37 -4.45 11.38 -1.13
N ALA A 38 -5.72 11.22 -0.80
CA ALA A 38 -6.83 11.34 -1.74
C ALA A 38 -6.84 12.72 -2.43
N ARG A 39 -6.67 13.80 -1.67
CA ARG A 39 -6.60 15.18 -2.19
C ARG A 39 -5.43 15.38 -3.13
N ARG A 40 -4.22 14.91 -2.76
CA ARG A 40 -3.01 15.04 -3.58
C ARG A 40 -3.09 14.28 -4.90
N THR A 41 -3.78 13.14 -4.89
CA THR A 41 -3.89 12.26 -6.05
C THR A 41 -5.15 12.53 -6.88
N GLY A 42 -6.12 13.29 -6.34
CA GLY A 42 -7.44 13.49 -6.94
C GLY A 42 -8.28 12.21 -6.98
N LEU A 43 -8.04 11.28 -6.04
CA LEU A 43 -8.82 10.06 -5.85
C LEU A 43 -9.80 10.23 -4.68
N LEU A 44 -10.74 9.31 -4.54
CA LEU A 44 -11.64 9.28 -3.38
C LEU A 44 -10.93 8.68 -2.16
N GLN A 45 -11.17 9.23 -0.97
CA GLN A 45 -10.60 8.68 0.27
C GLN A 45 -11.05 7.24 0.54
N SER A 46 -12.31 6.90 0.20
CA SER A 46 -12.80 5.53 0.29
C SER A 46 -12.03 4.57 -0.62
N TYR A 47 -11.58 5.05 -1.78
CA TYR A 47 -10.75 4.27 -2.70
C TYR A 47 -9.35 4.04 -2.11
N ILE A 48 -8.72 5.08 -1.53
CA ILE A 48 -7.46 4.93 -0.79
C ILE A 48 -7.60 3.92 0.36
N SER A 49 -8.70 3.98 1.11
CA SER A 49 -9.00 3.02 2.18
C SER A 49 -9.16 1.58 1.65
N GLY A 50 -9.81 1.41 0.49
CA GLY A 50 -9.94 0.11 -0.18
C GLY A 50 -8.60 -0.45 -0.64
N LEU A 51 -7.74 0.40 -1.20
CA LEU A 51 -6.38 0.02 -1.59
C LEU A 51 -5.57 -0.42 -0.38
N GLU A 52 -5.55 0.35 0.71
CA GLU A 52 -4.78 0.03 1.93
C GLU A 52 -5.21 -1.28 2.61
N LYS A 53 -6.46 -1.71 2.38
CA LYS A 53 -7.01 -2.99 2.86
C LYS A 53 -6.82 -4.15 1.87
N GLY A 54 -6.25 -3.88 0.69
CA GLY A 54 -6.15 -4.84 -0.40
C GLY A 54 -7.50 -5.31 -0.98
N ASN A 55 -8.57 -4.55 -0.75
CA ASN A 55 -9.92 -4.87 -1.25
C ASN A 55 -10.15 -4.39 -2.69
N VAL A 56 -9.16 -3.71 -3.27
CA VAL A 56 -9.22 -3.12 -4.60
C VAL A 56 -7.95 -3.52 -5.32
N ASP A 57 -8.11 -4.09 -6.51
CA ASP A 57 -7.02 -4.32 -7.46
C ASP A 57 -6.83 -3.07 -8.34
N PRO A 58 -5.79 -2.24 -8.11
CA PRO A 58 -5.56 -1.06 -8.92
C PRO A 58 -4.92 -1.44 -10.26
N ARG A 59 -5.37 -0.79 -11.34
CA ARG A 59 -4.56 -0.74 -12.57
C ARG A 59 -3.23 -0.04 -12.30
N MET A 60 -2.20 -0.39 -13.07
CA MET A 60 -0.89 0.26 -13.01
C MET A 60 -0.96 1.79 -13.10
N SER A 61 -1.82 2.34 -13.97
CA SER A 61 -2.03 3.79 -14.07
C SER A 61 -2.54 4.42 -12.77
N THR A 62 -3.42 3.70 -12.06
CA THR A 62 -3.97 4.14 -10.78
C THR A 62 -2.90 4.05 -9.69
N LEU A 63 -2.08 3.00 -9.69
CA LEU A 63 -0.95 2.87 -8.78
C LEU A 63 0.04 4.03 -8.97
N CYS A 64 0.45 4.34 -10.21
CA CYS A 64 1.32 5.47 -10.50
C CYS A 64 0.72 6.80 -10.00
N ARG A 65 -0.59 6.98 -10.14
CA ARG A 65 -1.31 8.16 -9.65
C ARG A 65 -1.34 8.24 -8.12
N VAL A 66 -1.41 7.11 -7.41
CA VAL A 66 -1.28 7.09 -5.95
C VAL A 66 0.14 7.49 -5.56
N ILE A 67 1.14 6.91 -6.22
CA ILE A 67 2.56 7.14 -5.94
C ILE A 67 2.97 8.60 -6.19
N SER A 68 2.40 9.27 -7.19
CA SER A 68 2.63 10.71 -7.41
C SER A 68 2.18 11.59 -6.23
N GLY A 69 1.33 11.08 -5.34
CA GLY A 69 0.97 11.76 -4.09
C GLY A 69 2.10 11.83 -3.05
N PHE A 70 3.12 10.98 -3.17
CA PHE A 70 4.28 10.88 -2.30
C PHE A 70 5.50 11.61 -2.90
N GLU A 71 5.43 12.93 -3.06
CA GLU A 71 6.57 13.78 -3.46
C GLU A 71 7.27 13.32 -4.77
N ASN A 72 6.50 12.82 -5.74
CA ASN A 72 7.00 12.29 -7.02
C ASN A 72 8.00 11.12 -6.86
N MET A 73 7.79 10.28 -5.86
CA MET A 73 8.50 9.03 -5.64
C MET A 73 8.50 8.12 -6.89
N THR A 74 9.59 7.38 -7.09
CA THR A 74 9.71 6.39 -8.17
C THR A 74 9.08 5.05 -7.77
N LEU A 75 8.74 4.20 -8.76
CA LEU A 75 8.24 2.85 -8.50
C LEU A 75 9.27 2.01 -7.73
N ASP A 76 10.55 2.10 -8.08
CA ASP A 76 11.64 1.37 -7.41
C ASP A 76 11.70 1.72 -5.92
N THR A 77 11.69 3.01 -5.60
CA THR A 77 11.64 3.47 -4.20
C THR A 77 10.37 2.98 -3.51
N PHE A 78 9.22 3.09 -4.17
CA PHE A 78 7.95 2.67 -3.59
C PHE A 78 7.97 1.18 -3.20
N PHE A 79 8.43 0.30 -4.10
CA PHE A 79 8.49 -1.15 -3.86
C PHE A 79 9.59 -1.58 -2.90
N ALA A 80 10.68 -0.80 -2.78
CA ALA A 80 11.67 -1.02 -1.74
C ALA A 80 11.10 -0.81 -0.33
N GLY A 81 9.99 -0.07 -0.22
CA GLY A 81 9.35 0.26 1.04
C GLY A 81 10.11 1.35 1.82
N PRO A 82 9.48 1.96 2.82
CA PRO A 82 10.15 2.98 3.63
C PRO A 82 11.24 2.30 4.48
N ASN A 83 12.40 2.95 4.61
CA ASN A 83 13.46 2.53 5.53
C ASN A 83 13.05 2.89 6.96
N VAL A 84 12.01 2.20 7.46
CA VAL A 84 11.51 2.34 8.83
C VAL A 84 12.46 1.57 9.72
N GLY A 85 13.40 2.28 10.36
CA GLY A 85 14.22 1.70 11.42
C GLY A 85 13.32 1.00 12.43
N PHE A 86 13.42 -0.33 12.50
CA PHE A 86 12.71 -1.22 13.42
C PHE A 86 11.19 -1.00 13.53
N ILE A 87 10.43 -1.57 12.59
CA ILE A 87 9.16 -2.20 12.97
C ILE A 87 9.44 -3.69 13.09
N ASP A 88 9.59 -4.15 14.33
CA ASP A 88 9.61 -5.58 14.63
C ASP A 88 8.23 -6.17 14.33
N PHE A 89 8.12 -6.92 13.23
CA PHE A 89 6.89 -7.61 12.86
C PHE A 89 6.49 -8.70 13.88
N HIS A 90 7.42 -9.13 14.76
CA HIS A 90 7.14 -10.06 15.85
C HIS A 90 6.34 -9.41 16.99
N ALA A 91 6.26 -8.08 17.05
CA ALA A 91 5.49 -7.33 18.05
C ALA A 91 4.00 -7.16 17.69
N ILE A 92 3.59 -7.54 16.47
CA ILE A 92 2.19 -7.41 16.02
C ILE A 92 1.35 -8.64 16.43
N GLU A 93 1.96 -9.80 16.68
CA GLU A 93 1.22 -10.99 17.15
C GLU A 93 0.93 -10.98 18.67
N HIS A 94 1.50 -10.07 19.46
CA HIS A 94 1.45 -10.13 20.93
C HIS A 94 0.64 -9.06 21.64
N ARG A 95 -0.15 -8.22 20.96
CA ARG A 95 -1.09 -7.31 21.65
C ARG A 95 -2.54 -7.77 21.51
N HIS A 96 -2.82 -8.81 22.28
CA HIS A 96 -4.13 -9.02 22.87
C HIS A 96 -4.53 -7.75 23.64
N MET A 97 -5.77 -7.31 23.43
CA MET A 97 -6.38 -6.13 24.03
C MET A 97 -6.38 -6.22 25.55
N GLU A 98 -5.90 -5.17 26.22
CA GLU A 98 -6.46 -4.78 27.52
C GLU A 98 -6.94 -3.34 27.43
N PHE A 99 -8.26 -3.20 27.48
CA PHE A 99 -8.99 -1.97 27.72
C PHE A 99 -9.05 -1.73 29.23
N HIS A 100 -8.53 -0.59 29.68
CA HIS A 100 -9.07 0.20 30.79
C HIS A 100 -8.74 1.68 30.57
#